data_AF-A0AA46V2K4-F1
#
_entry.id   AF-A0AA46V2K4-F1
#
_cell.length_a   1.000
_cell.length_b   1.000
_cell.length_c   1.000
_cell.angle_alpha   90.00
_cell.angle_beta   90.00
_cell.angle_gamma   90.00
#
_symmetry.space_group_name_H-M   'P 1'
#
loop_
_entity.id
_entity.type
_entity.pdbx_description
1 polymer ?
#
loop_
_entity_poly.entity_id
_entity_poly.type
_entity_poly.pdbx_seq_one_letter_code
_entity_poly.pdbx_strand_id
1 'polypeptide(L)'
;MNDGRQTWPGPRRIVVRAPEDPVEAVTEADACDAPLDVDTALVRGPLFGVAAQELDGEDSRWRVVSALKEGCPQQARDALMDLLWLRAYEESATREERRALLPWIARLERERLDELTVLGTRFRVVRADEYAAVGPDGIETPRPTDPEPVVQDGEESLSEGRLDEDVVLDPDAPLTPSQATERLLMTGLVQTAATFPDDFREDARRAVATHPDVLILPVTFRLVQRNGFTWQLGGSLHAAPYWARKSLVFSLSWFEPREKGYIAWDFGNRQDDARSCVAAATPEVAAVLEAYADAADRVQAECLNEVEVLGTLHRVARARRLVRWGPDGPEGPRPSDVDVQEPCQIRPRLDEDGVIHHEWEDEDEDENEGAGADEGVEADGSQADRV
;
A
#
# COMPACT_ATOMS: atom_id res chain seq x y z
N MET A 1 34.43 -15.48 -16.70
CA MET A 1 34.94 -14.13 -17.02
C MET A 1 34.42 -13.22 -15.93
N ASN A 2 35.34 -12.65 -15.16
CA ASN A 2 35.05 -11.91 -13.93
C ASN A 2 34.63 -10.49 -14.35
N ASP A 3 33.33 -10.20 -14.40
CA ASP A 3 32.85 -8.86 -14.72
C ASP A 3 33.20 -7.93 -13.56
N GLY A 4 34.02 -6.92 -13.86
CA GLY A 4 34.64 -6.01 -12.92
C GLY A 4 33.64 -5.04 -12.29
N ARG A 5 32.68 -5.55 -11.51
CA ARG A 5 31.90 -4.75 -10.55
C ARG A 5 32.86 -4.22 -9.49
N GLN A 6 33.46 -3.09 -9.81
CA GLN A 6 34.34 -2.33 -8.96
C GLN A 6 33.50 -1.82 -7.80
N THR A 7 33.61 -2.45 -6.63
CA THR A 7 33.01 -2.00 -5.38
C THR A 7 33.75 -0.75 -4.91
N TRP A 8 33.42 0.40 -5.50
CA TRP A 8 33.95 1.67 -5.03
C TRP A 8 33.29 2.01 -3.69
N PRO A 9 34.03 2.42 -2.65
CA PRO A 9 33.46 2.85 -1.37
C PRO A 9 32.87 4.27 -1.44
N GLY A 10 32.14 4.57 -2.53
CA GLY A 10 31.53 5.87 -2.81
C GLY A 10 30.17 5.69 -3.49
N PRO A 11 29.41 6.79 -3.68
CA PRO A 11 28.08 6.73 -4.28
C PRO A 11 28.12 6.07 -5.66
N ARG A 12 27.13 5.24 -5.95
CA ARG A 12 27.04 4.48 -7.19
C ARG A 12 26.91 5.43 -8.38
N ARG A 13 27.54 5.07 -9.49
CA ARG A 13 27.51 5.88 -10.70
C ARG A 13 26.07 5.96 -11.22
N ILE A 14 25.57 7.17 -11.44
CA ILE A 14 24.33 7.40 -12.17
C ILE A 14 24.65 7.43 -13.67
N VAL A 15 23.96 6.59 -14.44
CA VAL A 15 24.06 6.55 -15.90
C VAL A 15 22.91 7.39 -16.46
N VAL A 16 23.25 8.43 -17.22
CA VAL A 16 22.27 9.32 -17.87
C VAL A 16 22.26 9.02 -19.36
N ARG A 17 21.07 8.88 -19.93
CA ARG A 17 20.85 8.73 -21.39
C ARG A 17 19.88 9.81 -21.89
N ALA A 18 19.93 10.06 -23.20
CA ALA A 18 18.90 10.88 -23.84
C ALA A 18 17.59 10.07 -23.96
N PRO A 19 16.43 10.74 -24.01
CA PRO A 19 15.17 10.14 -24.44
C PRO A 19 15.32 9.49 -25.83
N GLU A 20 14.76 8.30 -26.00
CA GLU A 20 14.95 7.47 -27.21
C GLU A 20 13.79 7.59 -28.20
N ASP A 21 12.58 7.90 -27.71
CA ASP A 21 11.38 8.02 -28.54
C ASP A 21 10.61 9.34 -28.31
N PRO A 22 9.67 9.72 -29.21
CA PRO A 22 8.94 10.98 -29.11
C PRO A 22 8.06 11.11 -27.86
N VAL A 23 7.48 10.03 -27.37
CA VAL A 23 6.65 10.05 -26.14
C VAL A 23 7.56 10.32 -24.95
N GLU A 24 8.67 9.59 -24.85
CA GLU A 24 9.65 9.81 -23.79
C GLU A 24 10.25 11.23 -23.83
N ALA A 25 10.51 11.77 -25.03
CA ALA A 25 11.02 13.14 -25.17
C ALA A 25 10.02 14.21 -24.68
N VAL A 26 8.71 14.00 -24.89
CA VAL A 26 7.67 14.90 -24.40
C VAL A 26 7.50 14.76 -22.88
N THR A 27 7.50 13.52 -22.36
CA THR A 27 7.49 13.27 -20.91
C THR A 27 8.71 13.88 -20.22
N GLU A 28 9.89 13.80 -20.83
CA GLU A 28 11.11 14.42 -20.30
C GLU A 28 11.03 15.95 -20.30
N ALA A 29 10.47 16.56 -21.35
CA ALA A 29 10.28 18.00 -21.41
C ALA A 29 9.32 18.50 -20.31
N ASP A 30 8.17 17.85 -20.16
CA ASP A 30 7.23 18.12 -19.07
C ASP A 30 7.89 17.92 -17.69
N ALA A 31 8.73 16.88 -17.54
CA ALA A 31 9.47 16.63 -16.33
C ALA A 31 10.59 17.62 -16.02
N CYS A 32 11.16 18.28 -17.04
CA CYS A 32 12.14 19.35 -16.86
C CYS A 32 11.49 20.68 -16.45
N ASP A 33 10.27 20.95 -16.93
CA ASP A 33 9.54 22.19 -16.61
C ASP A 33 8.94 22.13 -15.20
N ALA A 34 8.43 20.98 -14.77
CA ALA A 34 7.69 20.86 -13.53
C ALA A 34 8.43 21.31 -12.24
N PRO A 35 9.75 21.07 -12.05
CA PRO A 35 10.47 21.56 -10.87
C PRO A 35 10.55 23.09 -10.76
N LEU A 36 10.27 23.85 -11.82
CA LEU A 36 10.33 25.32 -11.80
C LEU A 36 9.29 25.93 -10.87
N ASP A 37 8.18 25.25 -10.66
CA ASP A 37 7.08 25.67 -9.79
C ASP A 37 7.11 24.98 -8.42
N VAL A 38 8.18 24.26 -8.09
CA VAL A 38 8.32 23.53 -6.82
C VAL A 38 9.09 24.37 -5.80
N ASP A 39 8.44 24.67 -4.67
CA ASP A 39 9.05 25.35 -3.53
C ASP A 39 9.76 24.36 -2.60
N THR A 40 9.16 23.18 -2.37
CA THR A 40 9.65 22.18 -1.42
C THR A 40 9.08 20.79 -1.68
N ALA A 41 9.60 19.78 -0.97
CA ALA A 41 9.06 18.43 -0.92
C ALA A 41 8.40 18.16 0.44
N LEU A 42 7.14 17.71 0.43
CA LEU A 42 6.45 17.20 1.60
C LEU A 42 6.72 15.70 1.72
N VAL A 43 7.36 15.28 2.82
CA VAL A 43 7.57 13.86 3.13
C VAL A 43 6.45 13.39 4.04
N ARG A 44 5.70 12.36 3.61
CA ARG A 44 4.62 11.76 4.41
C ARG A 44 5.18 10.85 5.50
N GLY A 45 6.19 10.07 5.18
CA GLY A 45 6.78 9.06 6.06
C GLY A 45 6.98 7.71 5.35
N PRO A 46 7.37 6.67 6.10
CA PRO A 46 7.70 5.39 5.51
C PRO A 46 6.47 4.68 4.94
N LEU A 47 6.73 3.92 3.87
CA LEU A 47 5.88 2.88 3.33
C LEU A 47 6.69 1.58 3.28
N PHE A 48 6.00 0.45 3.36
CA PHE A 48 6.61 -0.87 3.33
C PHE A 48 5.99 -1.74 2.24
N GLY A 49 6.80 -2.64 1.71
CA GLY A 49 6.40 -3.65 0.73
C GLY A 49 7.39 -4.81 0.77
N VAL A 50 7.35 -5.67 -0.24
CA VAL A 50 8.21 -6.86 -0.31
C VAL A 50 8.91 -6.89 -1.65
N ALA A 51 10.23 -7.06 -1.62
CA ALA A 51 11.02 -7.35 -2.81
C ALA A 51 11.60 -8.77 -2.74
N ALA A 52 11.73 -9.38 -3.91
CA ALA A 52 12.33 -10.70 -4.09
C ALA A 52 13.56 -10.62 -4.99
N GLN A 53 14.55 -11.46 -4.71
CA GLN A 53 15.77 -11.62 -5.50
C GLN A 53 16.02 -13.11 -5.74
N GLU A 54 16.04 -13.50 -7.01
CA GLU A 54 16.43 -14.87 -7.40
C GLU A 54 17.95 -15.03 -7.25
N LEU A 55 18.39 -16.01 -6.46
CA LEU A 55 19.81 -16.21 -6.15
C LEU A 55 20.52 -17.04 -7.22
N ASP A 56 19.79 -17.95 -7.86
CA ASP A 56 20.34 -18.90 -8.86
C ASP A 56 20.07 -18.45 -10.31
N GLY A 57 19.41 -17.31 -10.51
CA GLY A 57 19.08 -16.77 -11.83
C GLY A 57 20.25 -16.03 -12.49
N GLU A 58 20.25 -15.98 -13.82
CA GLU A 58 21.17 -15.13 -14.60
C GLU A 58 21.00 -13.64 -14.25
N ASP A 59 19.81 -13.28 -13.75
CA ASP A 59 19.41 -11.94 -13.37
C ASP A 59 19.05 -11.84 -11.88
N SER A 60 20.08 -11.61 -11.06
CA SER A 60 19.97 -11.43 -9.59
C SER A 60 19.46 -10.04 -9.18
N ARG A 61 18.63 -9.39 -10.00
CA ARG A 61 17.98 -8.11 -9.66
C ARG A 61 16.82 -8.32 -8.69
N TRP A 62 16.65 -7.34 -7.81
CA TRP A 62 15.49 -7.28 -6.92
C TRP A 62 14.25 -6.86 -7.71
N ARG A 63 13.11 -7.50 -7.43
CA ARG A 63 11.81 -7.16 -8.00
C ARG A 63 10.79 -6.96 -6.90
N VAL A 64 9.91 -5.98 -7.04
CA VAL A 64 8.80 -5.81 -6.12
C VAL A 64 7.78 -6.92 -6.36
N VAL A 65 7.45 -7.67 -5.29
CA VAL A 65 6.46 -8.75 -5.31
C VAL A 65 5.24 -8.43 -4.44
N SER A 66 5.37 -7.45 -3.54
CA SER A 66 4.26 -6.78 -2.88
C SER A 66 4.51 -5.28 -2.87
N ALA A 67 3.50 -4.51 -3.29
CA ALA A 67 3.58 -3.07 -3.49
C ALA A 67 4.13 -2.34 -2.25
N LEU A 68 4.93 -1.29 -2.47
CA LEU A 68 5.43 -0.44 -1.39
C LEU A 68 4.36 0.60 -1.04
N LYS A 69 3.35 0.16 -0.29
CA LYS A 69 2.17 0.95 0.09
C LYS A 69 1.73 0.76 1.55
N GLU A 70 2.28 -0.22 2.25
CA GLU A 70 1.85 -0.57 3.59
C GLU A 70 2.33 0.46 4.62
N GLY A 71 1.52 0.70 5.66
CA GLY A 71 1.76 1.74 6.64
C GLY A 71 2.76 1.36 7.73
N CYS A 72 3.01 0.06 7.93
CA CYS A 72 3.99 -0.44 8.90
C CYS A 72 4.70 -1.72 8.39
N PRO A 73 5.83 -2.12 9.01
CA PRO A 73 6.56 -3.32 8.59
C PRO A 73 5.72 -4.60 8.70
N GLN A 74 4.96 -4.77 9.79
CA GLN A 74 4.14 -5.98 9.96
C GLN A 74 3.13 -6.21 8.83
N GLN A 75 2.48 -5.16 8.31
CA GLN A 75 1.57 -5.30 7.16
C GLN A 75 2.29 -5.84 5.91
N ALA A 76 3.54 -5.45 5.68
CA ALA A 76 4.34 -5.99 4.59
C ALA A 76 4.76 -7.45 4.84
N ARG A 77 5.01 -7.85 6.10
CA ARG A 77 5.25 -9.25 6.47
C ARG A 77 4.00 -10.11 6.27
N ASP A 78 2.83 -9.58 6.59
CA ASP A 78 1.54 -10.24 6.37
C ASP A 78 1.30 -10.42 4.86
N ALA A 79 1.63 -9.42 4.05
CA ALA A 79 1.58 -9.54 2.58
C ALA A 79 2.58 -10.57 2.03
N LEU A 80 3.78 -10.70 2.61
CA LEU A 80 4.73 -11.77 2.27
C LEU A 80 4.15 -13.14 2.66
N MET A 81 3.57 -13.26 3.85
CA MET A 81 2.95 -14.49 4.31
C MET A 81 1.81 -14.91 3.38
N ASP A 82 0.96 -13.96 2.98
CA ASP A 82 -0.10 -14.20 2.02
C ASP A 82 0.43 -14.69 0.67
N LEU A 83 1.47 -14.04 0.16
CA LEU A 83 2.13 -14.43 -1.10
C LEU A 83 2.66 -15.86 -1.04
N LEU A 84 3.35 -16.24 0.05
CA LEU A 84 3.88 -17.59 0.21
C LEU A 84 2.79 -18.63 0.40
N TRP A 85 1.72 -18.28 1.13
CA TRP A 85 0.56 -19.15 1.33
C TRP A 85 -0.17 -19.40 0.01
N LEU A 86 -0.44 -18.36 -0.77
CA LEU A 86 -1.07 -18.49 -2.09
C LEU A 86 -0.22 -19.37 -3.02
N ARG A 87 1.09 -19.17 -3.05
CA ARG A 87 2.02 -20.03 -3.82
C ARG A 87 1.97 -21.50 -3.37
N ALA A 88 1.84 -21.76 -2.07
CA ALA A 88 1.71 -23.13 -1.56
C ALA A 88 0.33 -23.74 -1.86
N TYR A 89 -0.71 -22.91 -1.88
CA TYR A 89 -2.09 -23.32 -2.14
C TYR A 89 -2.34 -23.63 -3.63
N GLU A 90 -1.63 -22.98 -4.55
CA GLU A 90 -1.75 -23.23 -5.98
C GLU A 90 -1.76 -24.73 -6.33
N GLU A 91 -2.69 -25.14 -7.20
CA GLU A 91 -2.81 -26.54 -7.63
C GLU A 91 -1.52 -27.06 -8.28
N SER A 92 -0.78 -26.19 -8.95
CA SER A 92 0.50 -26.51 -9.58
C SER A 92 1.65 -26.73 -8.59
N ALA A 93 1.51 -26.33 -7.33
CA ALA A 93 2.56 -26.51 -6.35
C ALA A 93 2.78 -27.99 -6.07
N THR A 94 4.04 -28.40 -6.02
CA THR A 94 4.44 -29.76 -5.65
C THR A 94 4.41 -29.93 -4.12
N ARG A 95 4.32 -31.17 -3.65
CA ARG A 95 4.41 -31.48 -2.22
C ARG A 95 5.75 -31.01 -1.65
N GLU A 96 6.83 -31.15 -2.40
CA GLU A 96 8.17 -30.68 -2.04
C GLU A 96 8.21 -29.16 -1.86
N GLU A 97 7.57 -28.40 -2.75
CA GLU A 97 7.45 -26.95 -2.61
C GLU A 97 6.63 -26.55 -1.39
N ARG A 98 5.46 -27.18 -1.16
CA ARG A 98 4.66 -26.93 0.05
C ARG A 98 5.47 -27.20 1.31
N ARG A 99 6.17 -28.34 1.38
CA ARG A 99 7.04 -28.70 2.50
C ARG A 99 8.17 -27.68 2.73
N ALA A 100 8.65 -27.03 1.67
CA ALA A 100 9.64 -25.96 1.79
C ALA A 100 9.03 -24.64 2.28
N LEU A 101 7.81 -24.29 1.86
CA LEU A 101 7.14 -23.02 2.15
C LEU A 101 6.49 -22.99 3.54
N LEU A 102 5.80 -24.06 3.95
CA LEU A 102 5.00 -24.10 5.18
C LEU A 102 5.78 -23.75 6.46
N PRO A 103 7.05 -24.17 6.67
CA PRO A 103 7.82 -23.76 7.84
C PRO A 103 8.06 -22.24 7.90
N TRP A 104 8.22 -21.58 6.75
CA TRP A 104 8.41 -20.13 6.69
C TRP A 104 7.11 -19.38 6.96
N ILE A 105 5.99 -19.86 6.42
CA ILE A 105 4.65 -19.32 6.74
C ILE A 105 4.42 -19.40 8.24
N ALA A 106 4.63 -20.57 8.86
CA ALA A 106 4.45 -20.74 10.29
C ALA A 106 5.36 -19.82 11.13
N ARG A 107 6.55 -19.49 10.65
CA ARG A 107 7.41 -18.51 11.32
C ARG A 107 6.90 -17.08 11.17
N LEU A 108 6.43 -16.68 9.99
CA LEU A 108 5.85 -15.35 9.76
C LEU A 108 4.60 -15.10 10.63
N GLU A 109 3.85 -16.14 10.97
CA GLU A 109 2.71 -16.06 11.90
C GLU A 109 3.11 -15.71 13.35
N ARG A 110 4.39 -15.89 13.72
CA ARG A 110 4.88 -15.79 15.12
C ARG A 110 6.07 -14.85 15.31
N GLU A 111 6.83 -14.58 14.26
CA GLU A 111 8.08 -13.86 14.29
C GLU A 111 8.03 -12.65 13.34
N ARG A 112 8.69 -11.56 13.73
CA ARG A 112 8.89 -10.37 12.89
C ARG A 112 10.07 -10.59 11.94
N LEU A 113 9.85 -11.40 10.90
CA LEU A 113 10.88 -11.72 9.90
C LEU A 113 10.87 -10.72 8.75
N ASP A 114 11.94 -9.92 8.66
CA ASP A 114 12.14 -8.96 7.58
C ASP A 114 12.83 -9.55 6.35
N GLU A 115 13.44 -10.72 6.50
CA GLU A 115 14.14 -11.39 5.41
C GLU A 115 14.10 -12.91 5.56
N LEU A 116 13.87 -13.62 4.45
CA LEU A 116 13.93 -15.07 4.39
C LEU A 116 14.39 -15.54 3.01
N THR A 117 14.83 -16.79 2.91
CA THR A 117 15.17 -17.42 1.63
C THR A 117 14.52 -18.79 1.56
N VAL A 118 13.75 -19.01 0.51
CA VAL A 118 13.02 -20.26 0.27
C VAL A 118 12.99 -20.54 -1.23
N LEU A 119 13.25 -21.78 -1.61
CA LEU A 119 13.25 -22.24 -3.01
C LEU A 119 14.13 -21.39 -3.95
N GLY A 120 15.31 -20.95 -3.50
CA GLY A 120 16.26 -20.16 -4.30
C GLY A 120 15.93 -18.65 -4.39
N THR A 121 14.80 -18.22 -3.84
CA THR A 121 14.37 -16.82 -3.83
C THR A 121 14.60 -16.19 -2.45
N ARG A 122 15.31 -15.07 -2.39
CA ARG A 122 15.47 -14.23 -1.20
C ARG A 122 14.36 -13.18 -1.17
N PHE A 123 13.56 -13.14 -0.12
CA PHE A 123 12.52 -12.14 0.11
C PHE A 123 12.97 -11.17 1.19
N ARG A 124 12.70 -9.88 1.01
CA ARG A 124 12.97 -8.81 1.98
C ARG A 124 11.79 -7.86 2.09
N VAL A 125 11.42 -7.50 3.32
CA VAL A 125 10.58 -6.32 3.58
C VAL A 125 11.39 -5.08 3.25
N VAL A 126 10.91 -4.28 2.30
CA VAL A 126 11.59 -3.08 1.82
C VAL A 126 10.88 -1.83 2.34
N ARG A 127 11.69 -0.86 2.76
CA ARG A 127 11.25 0.46 3.20
C ARG A 127 11.38 1.47 2.05
N ALA A 128 10.35 2.27 1.85
CA ALA A 128 10.37 3.47 1.03
C ALA A 128 9.93 4.71 1.81
N ASP A 129 10.38 5.89 1.40
CA ASP A 129 9.86 7.18 1.84
C ASP A 129 8.95 7.76 0.76
N GLU A 130 7.69 8.02 1.10
CA GLU A 130 6.76 8.72 0.22
C GLU A 130 6.91 10.23 0.36
N TYR A 131 6.96 10.92 -0.78
CA TYR A 131 7.02 12.37 -0.85
C TYR A 131 6.23 12.92 -2.04
N ALA A 132 5.83 14.19 -1.94
CA ALA A 132 5.20 14.92 -3.03
C ALA A 132 5.84 16.31 -3.15
N ALA A 133 5.90 16.82 -4.38
CA ALA A 133 6.33 18.19 -4.61
C ALA A 133 5.22 19.16 -4.21
N VAL A 134 5.61 20.31 -3.66
CA VAL A 134 4.70 21.38 -3.23
C VAL A 134 5.20 22.69 -3.80
N GLY A 135 4.30 23.40 -4.48
CA GLY A 135 4.52 24.73 -5.03
C GLY A 135 3.53 25.77 -4.49
N PRO A 136 3.48 26.96 -5.11
CA PRO A 136 2.56 28.03 -4.73
C PRO A 136 1.08 27.61 -4.75
N ASP A 137 0.72 26.74 -5.68
CA ASP A 137 -0.65 26.23 -5.86
C ASP A 137 -0.94 24.99 -4.97
N GLY A 138 0.00 24.57 -4.12
CA GLY A 138 -0.13 23.43 -3.21
C GLY A 138 0.59 22.17 -3.70
N ILE A 139 0.08 21.00 -3.29
CA ILE A 139 0.67 19.70 -3.67
C ILE A 139 0.48 19.48 -5.18
N GLU A 140 1.55 19.05 -5.86
CA GLU A 140 1.56 18.77 -7.30
C GLU A 140 0.44 17.81 -7.71
N THR A 141 -0.31 18.19 -8.75
CA THR A 141 -1.36 17.37 -9.38
C THR A 141 -0.78 16.46 -10.47
N PRO A 142 -1.55 15.48 -10.99
CA PRO A 142 -1.18 14.75 -12.19
C PRO A 142 -0.74 15.69 -13.32
N ARG A 143 0.29 15.28 -14.04
CA ARG A 143 0.82 15.98 -15.21
C ARG A 143 0.14 15.49 -16.48
N PRO A 144 0.11 16.29 -17.56
CA PRO A 144 -0.46 15.88 -18.84
C PRO A 144 0.19 14.63 -19.45
N THR A 145 1.45 14.34 -19.12
CA THR A 145 2.19 13.17 -19.62
C THR A 145 2.20 11.99 -18.66
N ASP A 146 1.53 12.08 -17.51
CA ASP A 146 1.40 10.93 -16.63
C ASP A 146 0.53 9.85 -17.30
N PRO A 147 0.89 8.56 -17.21
CA PRO A 147 0.16 7.49 -17.90
C PRO A 147 -1.29 7.39 -17.45
N GLU A 148 -2.20 7.36 -18.43
CA GLU A 148 -3.63 7.11 -18.22
C GLU A 148 -4.03 5.84 -18.98
N PRO A 149 -4.87 4.97 -18.40
CA PRO A 149 -5.38 3.80 -19.10
C PRO A 149 -6.23 4.24 -20.30
N VAL A 150 -6.15 3.48 -21.39
CA VAL A 150 -7.06 3.67 -22.53
C VAL A 150 -8.40 3.04 -22.16
N VAL A 151 -9.34 3.86 -21.71
CA VAL A 151 -10.70 3.42 -21.38
C VAL A 151 -11.55 3.53 -22.64
N GLN A 152 -12.11 2.42 -23.12
CA GLN A 152 -13.12 2.45 -24.17
C GLN A 152 -14.49 2.77 -23.59
N ASP A 153 -15.30 3.54 -24.32
CA ASP A 153 -16.68 3.87 -23.91
C ASP A 153 -17.47 2.58 -23.61
N GLY A 154 -17.92 2.43 -22.35
CA GLY A 154 -18.71 1.29 -21.88
C GLY A 154 -17.94 0.22 -21.11
N GLU A 155 -16.61 0.30 -20.98
CA GLU A 155 -15.85 -0.60 -20.11
C GLU A 155 -15.81 -0.09 -18.66
N GLU A 156 -16.85 -0.44 -17.88
CA GLU A 156 -16.91 -0.15 -16.43
C GLU A 156 -15.99 -1.06 -15.59
N SER A 157 -15.37 -2.08 -16.19
CA SER A 157 -14.69 -3.19 -15.49
C SER A 157 -13.20 -3.26 -15.79
N LEU A 158 -12.53 -2.12 -15.96
CA LEU A 158 -11.07 -2.11 -15.87
C LEU A 158 -10.69 -2.23 -14.38
N SER A 159 -9.80 -3.17 -14.05
CA SER A 159 -9.14 -3.24 -12.75
C SER A 159 -7.83 -2.44 -12.83
N GLU A 160 -7.47 -1.77 -11.73
CA GLU A 160 -6.23 -0.97 -11.65
C GLU A 160 -4.94 -1.78 -11.86
N GLY A 161 -5.02 -3.12 -11.81
CA GLY A 161 -3.85 -3.98 -11.76
C GLY A 161 -3.21 -3.93 -10.38
N ARG A 162 -2.08 -4.62 -10.19
CA ARG A 162 -1.35 -4.55 -8.92
C ARG A 162 -0.36 -3.39 -8.98
N LEU A 163 -0.41 -2.52 -7.97
CA LEU A 163 0.58 -1.46 -7.82
C LEU A 163 1.99 -2.08 -7.71
N ASP A 164 2.97 -1.46 -8.38
CA ASP A 164 4.38 -1.90 -8.43
C ASP A 164 4.62 -3.31 -8.97
N GLU A 165 3.64 -3.89 -9.67
CA GLU A 165 3.80 -5.21 -10.27
C GLU A 165 5.03 -5.26 -11.18
N ASP A 166 5.87 -6.26 -10.93
CA ASP A 166 7.12 -6.54 -11.66
C ASP A 166 8.11 -5.37 -11.74
N VAL A 167 7.98 -4.36 -10.87
CA VAL A 167 8.95 -3.25 -10.82
C VAL A 167 10.33 -3.81 -10.44
N VAL A 168 11.26 -3.72 -11.39
CA VAL A 168 12.66 -4.12 -11.21
C VAL A 168 13.40 -2.99 -10.49
N LEU A 169 13.96 -3.30 -9.32
CA LEU A 169 14.80 -2.40 -8.55
C LEU A 169 16.24 -2.49 -9.07
N ASP A 170 16.52 -1.75 -10.14
CA ASP A 170 17.83 -1.71 -10.79
C ASP A 170 18.51 -0.35 -10.57
N PRO A 171 19.43 -0.25 -9.59
CA PRO A 171 20.16 0.99 -9.33
C PRO A 171 21.14 1.40 -10.43
N ASP A 172 21.46 0.53 -11.40
CA ASP A 172 22.34 0.81 -12.54
C ASP A 172 21.57 1.13 -13.83
N ALA A 173 20.24 1.07 -13.80
CA ALA A 173 19.41 1.39 -14.97
C ALA A 173 19.70 2.82 -15.48
N PRO A 174 19.90 3.00 -16.80
CA PRO A 174 20.04 4.33 -17.38
C PRO A 174 18.79 5.19 -17.15
N LEU A 175 19.01 6.44 -16.71
CA LEU A 175 17.96 7.41 -16.40
C LEU A 175 17.93 8.54 -17.43
N THR A 176 16.76 9.16 -17.61
CA THR A 176 16.66 10.44 -18.31
C THR A 176 17.27 11.58 -17.46
N PRO A 177 17.57 12.76 -18.04
CA PRO A 177 18.14 13.87 -17.29
C PRO A 177 17.31 14.31 -16.07
N SER A 178 15.98 14.39 -16.19
CA SER A 178 15.07 14.75 -15.10
C SER A 178 15.08 13.71 -13.97
N GLN A 179 15.01 12.42 -14.31
CA GLN A 179 15.09 11.31 -13.37
C GLN A 179 16.44 11.27 -12.63
N ALA A 180 17.54 11.51 -13.36
CA ALA A 180 18.88 11.56 -12.76
C ALA A 180 19.02 12.75 -11.80
N THR A 181 18.46 13.90 -12.17
CA THR A 181 18.44 15.10 -11.32
C THR A 181 17.65 14.86 -10.05
N GLU A 182 16.45 14.29 -10.15
CA GLU A 182 15.62 13.94 -8.99
C GLU A 182 16.33 12.95 -8.07
N ARG A 183 16.92 11.88 -8.62
CA ARG A 183 17.70 10.90 -7.85
C ARG A 183 18.86 11.54 -7.09
N LEU A 184 19.58 12.48 -7.72
CA LEU A 184 20.67 13.24 -7.10
C LEU A 184 20.18 14.15 -5.97
N LEU A 185 19.08 14.88 -6.19
CA LEU A 185 18.50 15.75 -5.18
C LEU A 185 18.05 14.96 -3.95
N MET A 186 17.50 13.77 -4.17
CA MET A 186 16.95 12.95 -3.10
C MET A 186 17.98 12.09 -2.37
N THR A 187 19.23 12.00 -2.87
CA THR A 187 20.27 11.17 -2.24
C THR A 187 20.53 11.60 -0.79
N GLY A 188 20.54 12.92 -0.57
CA GLY A 188 20.72 13.56 0.74
C GLY A 188 19.44 13.76 1.56
N LEU A 189 18.28 13.22 1.14
CA LEU A 189 17.01 13.41 1.83
C LEU A 189 17.05 12.80 3.24
N VAL A 190 16.94 13.65 4.27
CA VAL A 190 16.84 13.21 5.67
C VAL A 190 15.67 13.91 6.34
N GLN A 191 14.79 13.13 6.95
CA GLN A 191 13.70 13.65 7.77
C GLN A 191 14.28 14.19 9.09
N THR A 192 14.42 15.52 9.18
CA THR A 192 15.09 16.18 10.31
C THR A 192 14.17 17.03 11.19
N ALA A 193 12.89 17.17 10.81
CA ALA A 193 11.93 18.00 11.52
C ALA A 193 11.85 17.61 13.00
N ALA A 194 11.82 18.61 13.89
CA ALA A 194 11.80 18.40 15.34
C ALA A 194 10.52 17.71 15.86
N THR A 195 9.48 17.61 15.02
CA THR A 195 8.26 16.85 15.30
C THR A 195 8.48 15.33 15.28
N PHE A 196 9.56 14.85 14.66
CA PHE A 196 9.90 13.42 14.68
C PHE A 196 10.66 13.04 15.96
N PRO A 197 10.39 11.85 16.54
CA PRO A 197 11.15 11.28 17.64
C PRO A 197 12.67 11.23 17.41
N ASP A 198 13.46 11.27 18.49
CA ASP A 198 14.92 11.34 18.42
C ASP A 198 15.55 10.11 17.75
N ASP A 199 15.07 8.92 18.11
CA ASP A 199 15.44 7.63 17.54
C ASP A 199 15.14 7.56 16.04
N PHE A 200 13.97 8.04 15.62
CA PHE A 200 13.64 8.14 14.19
C PHE A 200 14.62 9.05 13.44
N ARG A 201 14.97 10.21 14.01
CA ARG A 201 15.91 11.15 13.38
C ARG A 201 17.34 10.58 13.36
N GLU A 202 17.74 9.81 14.36
CA GLU A 202 19.03 9.12 14.37
C GLU A 202 19.08 8.04 13.29
N ASP A 203 18.06 7.20 13.21
CA ASP A 203 17.91 6.17 12.21
C ASP A 203 17.90 6.75 10.79
N ALA A 204 17.18 7.85 10.56
CA ALA A 204 17.16 8.55 9.27
C ALA A 204 18.55 9.08 8.85
N ARG A 205 19.36 9.59 9.80
CA ARG A 205 20.74 10.02 9.51
C ARG A 205 21.65 8.83 9.23
N ARG A 206 21.51 7.74 10.00
CA ARG A 206 22.28 6.51 9.82
C ARG A 206 22.01 5.88 8.45
N ALA A 207 20.75 5.92 8.00
CA ALA A 207 20.33 5.38 6.71
C ALA A 207 21.07 6.01 5.52
N VAL A 208 21.39 7.31 5.57
CA VAL A 208 22.20 7.97 4.52
C VAL A 208 23.61 7.39 4.45
N ALA A 209 24.19 6.99 5.58
CA ALA A 209 25.53 6.42 5.61
C ALA A 209 25.55 4.94 5.23
N THR A 210 24.55 4.16 5.64
CA THR A 210 24.49 2.71 5.39
C THR A 210 23.87 2.36 4.04
N HIS A 211 22.97 3.20 3.55
CA HIS A 211 22.27 3.08 2.27
C HIS A 211 22.37 4.41 1.51
N PRO A 212 23.58 4.76 1.02
CA PRO A 212 23.87 6.06 0.43
C PRO A 212 23.21 6.25 -0.93
N ASP A 213 22.90 5.17 -1.64
CA ASP A 213 22.23 5.25 -2.94
C ASP A 213 20.72 5.32 -2.74
N VAL A 214 20.02 5.87 -3.72
CA VAL A 214 18.56 5.94 -3.72
C VAL A 214 18.00 5.50 -5.07
N LEU A 215 16.81 4.93 -5.06
CA LEU A 215 16.01 4.59 -6.22
C LEU A 215 14.68 5.34 -6.10
N ILE A 216 14.22 5.93 -7.21
CA ILE A 216 12.89 6.53 -7.29
C ILE A 216 11.99 5.50 -7.98
N LEU A 217 10.93 5.07 -7.29
CA LEU A 217 9.94 4.17 -7.84
C LEU A 217 9.04 4.88 -8.86
N PRO A 218 8.31 4.13 -9.71
CA PRO A 218 7.26 4.70 -10.53
C PRO A 218 6.32 5.58 -9.71
N VAL A 219 5.95 6.70 -10.33
CA VAL A 219 5.04 7.70 -9.75
C VAL A 219 3.69 7.06 -9.48
N THR A 220 3.07 7.50 -8.39
CA THR A 220 1.73 7.06 -7.99
C THR A 220 0.86 8.28 -7.70
N PHE A 221 -0.42 8.03 -7.53
CA PHE A 221 -1.42 9.07 -7.30
C PHE A 221 -2.21 8.75 -6.05
N ARG A 222 -2.61 9.78 -5.29
CA ARG A 222 -3.46 9.57 -4.13
C ARG A 222 -4.36 10.75 -3.84
N LEU A 223 -5.41 10.50 -3.08
CA LEU A 223 -6.26 11.58 -2.60
C LEU A 223 -5.63 12.27 -1.41
N VAL A 224 -5.62 13.59 -1.46
CA VAL A 224 -5.31 14.47 -0.34
C VAL A 224 -6.45 15.48 -0.18
N GLN A 225 -6.69 15.88 1.05
CA GLN A 225 -7.73 16.83 1.40
C GLN A 225 -7.12 18.04 2.09
N ARG A 226 -7.63 19.23 1.84
CA ARG A 226 -7.24 20.44 2.54
C ARG A 226 -8.44 21.07 3.22
N ASN A 227 -8.38 21.13 4.54
CA ASN A 227 -9.31 21.87 5.40
C ASN A 227 -8.56 23.08 5.95
N GLY A 228 -8.91 24.28 5.48
CA GLY A 228 -8.16 25.49 5.79
C GLY A 228 -6.72 25.44 5.25
N PHE A 229 -5.73 25.40 6.14
CA PHE A 229 -4.29 25.44 5.78
C PHE A 229 -3.59 24.07 5.82
N THR A 230 -4.25 23.03 6.31
CA THR A 230 -3.61 21.72 6.56
C THR A 230 -4.04 20.69 5.53
N TRP A 231 -3.07 20.02 4.93
CA TRP A 231 -3.28 18.85 4.08
C TRP A 231 -3.41 17.58 4.93
N GLN A 232 -4.35 16.72 4.56
CA GLN A 232 -4.66 15.42 5.15
C GLN A 232 -4.68 14.37 4.06
N LEU A 233 -4.39 13.11 4.42
CA LEU A 233 -4.46 11.99 3.49
C LEU A 233 -5.92 11.54 3.35
N GLY A 234 -6.39 11.33 2.12
CA GLY A 234 -7.78 10.99 1.82
C GLY A 234 -7.98 9.62 1.15
N GLY A 235 -6.94 8.78 1.02
CA GLY A 235 -7.08 7.48 0.34
C GLY A 235 -5.77 6.73 0.10
N SER A 236 -5.88 5.59 -0.58
CA SER A 236 -4.79 4.71 -1.00
C SER A 236 -3.94 5.30 -2.13
N LEU A 237 -2.82 4.64 -2.42
CA LEU A 237 -2.02 4.88 -3.62
C LEU A 237 -2.64 4.20 -4.84
N HIS A 238 -2.53 4.88 -5.98
CA HIS A 238 -3.06 4.48 -7.28
C HIS A 238 -1.95 4.55 -8.34
N ALA A 239 -1.99 3.65 -9.32
CA ALA A 239 -1.01 3.54 -10.40
C ALA A 239 -1.20 4.60 -11.50
N ALA A 240 -2.40 5.16 -11.63
CA ALA A 240 -2.72 6.17 -12.64
C ALA A 240 -3.68 7.25 -12.10
N PRO A 241 -3.69 8.47 -12.69
CA PRO A 241 -4.61 9.53 -12.29
C PRO A 241 -6.08 9.13 -12.44
N TYR A 242 -6.41 8.35 -13.48
CA TYR A 242 -7.74 7.79 -13.70
C TYR A 242 -8.30 7.06 -12.47
N TRP A 243 -7.50 6.17 -11.88
CA TRP A 243 -7.91 5.36 -10.72
C TRP A 243 -8.06 6.21 -9.47
N ALA A 244 -7.17 7.19 -9.28
CA ALA A 244 -7.33 8.16 -8.21
C ALA A 244 -8.61 8.98 -8.37
N ARG A 245 -8.98 9.43 -9.58
CA ARG A 245 -10.25 10.12 -9.82
C ARG A 245 -11.46 9.22 -9.59
N LYS A 246 -11.41 7.94 -9.99
CA LYS A 246 -12.46 6.95 -9.66
C LYS A 246 -12.62 6.78 -8.14
N SER A 247 -11.49 6.70 -7.42
CA SER A 247 -11.46 6.66 -5.95
C SER A 247 -12.05 7.94 -5.35
N LEU A 248 -11.80 9.11 -5.94
CA LEU A 248 -12.38 10.39 -5.51
C LEU A 248 -13.90 10.41 -5.71
N VAL A 249 -14.40 9.96 -6.86
CA VAL A 249 -15.83 9.85 -7.14
C VAL A 249 -16.49 8.92 -6.11
N PHE A 250 -15.91 7.75 -5.86
CA PHE A 250 -16.38 6.83 -4.83
C PHE A 250 -16.34 7.44 -3.43
N SER A 251 -15.28 8.18 -3.11
CA SER A 251 -15.13 8.85 -1.82
C SER A 251 -16.24 9.87 -1.59
N LEU A 252 -16.47 10.76 -2.57
CA LEU A 252 -17.48 11.81 -2.50
C LEU A 252 -18.91 11.27 -2.52
N SER A 253 -19.21 10.27 -3.35
CA SER A 253 -20.59 9.78 -3.48
C SER A 253 -20.94 8.74 -2.42
N TRP A 254 -20.02 7.85 -2.04
CA TRP A 254 -20.34 6.69 -1.22
C TRP A 254 -19.73 6.73 0.18
N PHE A 255 -18.42 7.03 0.29
CA PHE A 255 -17.67 6.85 1.53
C PHE A 255 -17.86 8.02 2.51
N GLU A 256 -17.56 9.25 2.11
CA GLU A 256 -17.61 10.41 3.00
C GLU A 256 -19.00 10.71 3.57
N PRO A 257 -20.09 10.64 2.78
CA PRO A 257 -21.42 10.82 3.33
C PRO A 257 -21.73 9.83 4.47
N ARG A 258 -21.18 8.61 4.41
CA ARG A 258 -21.32 7.59 5.48
C ARG A 258 -20.40 7.85 6.65
N GLU A 259 -19.14 8.19 6.38
CA GLU A 259 -18.18 8.58 7.41
C GLU A 259 -18.72 9.75 8.25
N LYS A 260 -19.35 10.74 7.62
CA LYS A 260 -19.94 11.90 8.27
C LYS A 260 -21.36 11.66 8.82
N GLY A 261 -21.90 10.46 8.66
CA GLY A 261 -23.20 10.07 9.22
C GLY A 261 -24.44 10.61 8.51
N TYR A 262 -24.30 11.14 7.29
CA TYR A 262 -25.43 11.57 6.45
C TYR A 262 -26.15 10.39 5.78
N ILE A 263 -25.43 9.29 5.55
CA ILE A 263 -25.96 8.02 5.09
C ILE A 263 -25.61 6.95 6.12
N ALA A 264 -26.54 6.06 6.45
CA ALA A 264 -26.29 4.98 7.40
C ALA A 264 -25.28 3.95 6.84
N TRP A 265 -24.52 3.33 7.74
CA TRP A 265 -23.65 2.19 7.43
C TRP A 265 -24.43 0.86 7.26
N ASP A 266 -25.65 0.79 7.78
CA ASP A 266 -26.44 -0.45 7.91
C ASP A 266 -27.24 -0.83 6.65
N PHE A 267 -27.44 -2.15 6.53
CA PHE A 267 -27.74 -3.00 5.39
C PHE A 267 -29.10 -2.76 4.72
N GLY A 268 -29.06 -2.71 3.39
CA GLY A 268 -30.22 -2.86 2.51
C GLY A 268 -29.79 -2.83 1.05
N ASN A 269 -28.92 -1.89 0.71
CA ASN A 269 -28.31 -1.81 -0.61
C ASN A 269 -26.91 -1.19 -0.54
N ARG A 270 -25.86 -2.00 -0.73
CA ARG A 270 -24.47 -1.51 -0.80
C ARG A 270 -24.25 -0.51 -1.95
N GLN A 271 -25.20 -0.43 -2.89
CA GLN A 271 -25.15 0.48 -4.03
C GLN A 271 -25.73 1.87 -3.72
N ASP A 272 -26.34 2.08 -2.54
CA ASP A 272 -26.86 3.40 -2.20
C ASP A 272 -25.72 4.41 -2.01
N ASP A 273 -25.86 5.59 -2.59
CA ASP A 273 -24.85 6.65 -2.53
C ASP A 273 -25.55 8.00 -2.35
N ALA A 274 -24.76 9.08 -2.36
CA ALA A 274 -25.27 10.44 -2.22
C ALA A 274 -26.40 10.75 -3.20
N ARG A 275 -26.36 10.23 -4.43
CA ARG A 275 -27.37 10.46 -5.46
C ARG A 275 -28.68 9.75 -5.12
N SER A 276 -28.61 8.48 -4.74
CA SER A 276 -29.83 7.70 -4.46
C SER A 276 -30.51 8.10 -3.15
N CYS A 277 -29.76 8.62 -2.17
CA CYS A 277 -30.27 8.97 -0.86
C CYS A 277 -30.91 10.37 -0.76
N VAL A 278 -30.72 11.28 -1.73
CA VAL A 278 -31.25 12.66 -1.68
C VAL A 278 -32.75 12.69 -1.38
N ALA A 279 -33.54 11.92 -2.13
CA ALA A 279 -35.00 11.97 -2.06
C ALA A 279 -35.60 11.47 -0.73
N ALA A 280 -34.85 10.63 -0.01
CA ALA A 280 -35.28 10.06 1.28
C ALA A 280 -34.77 10.84 2.49
N ALA A 281 -33.86 11.80 2.29
CA ALA A 281 -33.22 12.57 3.36
C ALA A 281 -34.08 13.75 3.85
N THR A 282 -33.76 14.28 5.04
CA THR A 282 -34.32 15.57 5.49
C THR A 282 -33.81 16.70 4.59
N PRO A 283 -34.49 17.85 4.48
CA PRO A 283 -34.05 18.94 3.60
C PRO A 283 -32.61 19.40 3.84
N GLU A 284 -32.15 19.43 5.11
CA GLU A 284 -30.78 19.82 5.44
C GLU A 284 -29.75 18.80 4.98
N VAL A 285 -30.05 17.51 5.14
CA VAL A 285 -29.17 16.41 4.69
C VAL A 285 -29.22 16.26 3.18
N ALA A 286 -30.38 16.45 2.55
CA ALA A 286 -30.54 16.41 1.10
C ALA A 286 -29.63 17.44 0.41
N ALA A 287 -29.56 18.67 0.90
CA ALA A 287 -28.67 19.69 0.36
C ALA A 287 -27.18 19.31 0.46
N VAL A 288 -26.79 18.62 1.54
CA VAL A 288 -25.42 18.08 1.71
C VAL A 288 -25.13 16.97 0.71
N LEU A 289 -26.07 16.02 0.55
CA LEU A 289 -25.93 14.91 -0.39
C LEU A 289 -25.91 15.39 -1.85
N GLU A 290 -26.71 16.40 -2.20
CA GLU A 290 -26.69 17.04 -3.51
C GLU A 290 -25.33 17.68 -3.81
N ALA A 291 -24.71 18.36 -2.84
CA ALA A 291 -23.37 18.94 -3.01
C ALA A 291 -22.30 17.86 -3.26
N TYR A 292 -22.38 16.74 -2.55
CA TYR A 292 -21.49 15.58 -2.76
C TYR A 292 -21.71 14.92 -4.12
N ALA A 293 -22.97 14.71 -4.51
CA ALA A 293 -23.34 14.14 -5.81
C ALA A 293 -22.86 15.01 -6.98
N ASP A 294 -23.12 16.33 -6.94
CA ASP A 294 -22.69 17.27 -7.97
C ASP A 294 -21.17 17.30 -8.12
N ALA A 295 -20.44 17.34 -7.00
CA ALA A 295 -18.99 17.30 -7.03
C ALA A 295 -18.45 16.00 -7.65
N ALA A 296 -19.02 14.86 -7.29
CA ALA A 296 -18.65 13.57 -7.87
C ALA A 296 -18.96 13.51 -9.38
N ASP A 297 -20.09 14.04 -9.81
CA ASP A 297 -20.47 14.13 -11.23
C ASP A 297 -19.50 15.01 -12.02
N ARG A 298 -19.10 16.16 -11.46
CA ARG A 298 -18.12 17.08 -12.08
C ARG A 298 -16.74 16.46 -12.21
N VAL A 299 -16.24 15.78 -11.17
CA VAL A 299 -14.96 15.06 -11.23
C VAL A 299 -14.98 14.03 -12.37
N GLN A 300 -16.09 13.30 -12.51
CA GLN A 300 -16.23 12.28 -13.54
C GLN A 300 -16.40 12.86 -14.95
N ALA A 301 -17.16 13.95 -15.11
CA ALA A 301 -17.49 14.54 -16.41
C ALA A 301 -16.36 15.41 -16.98
N GLU A 302 -15.65 16.13 -16.12
CA GLU A 302 -14.61 17.10 -16.52
C GLU A 302 -13.18 16.57 -16.26
N CYS A 303 -13.04 15.32 -15.78
CA CYS A 303 -11.77 14.71 -15.39
C CYS A 303 -10.96 15.58 -14.39
N LEU A 304 -11.65 16.17 -13.42
CA LEU A 304 -11.02 17.09 -12.47
C LEU A 304 -10.04 16.36 -11.54
N ASN A 305 -8.85 16.93 -11.39
CA ASN A 305 -7.90 16.51 -10.36
C ASN A 305 -8.13 17.24 -9.03
N GLU A 306 -9.07 18.18 -8.98
CA GLU A 306 -9.40 18.96 -7.80
C GLU A 306 -10.89 19.36 -7.77
N VAL A 307 -11.51 19.27 -6.60
CA VAL A 307 -12.88 19.76 -6.36
C VAL A 307 -13.03 20.20 -4.91
N GLU A 308 -13.80 21.25 -4.66
CA GLU A 308 -14.13 21.70 -3.31
C GLU A 308 -15.59 21.35 -2.97
N VAL A 309 -15.79 20.71 -1.82
CA VAL A 309 -17.12 20.31 -1.33
C VAL A 309 -17.24 20.72 0.13
N LEU A 310 -18.23 21.57 0.42
CA LEU A 310 -18.56 22.00 1.79
C LEU A 310 -17.35 22.55 2.59
N GLY A 311 -16.45 23.26 1.90
CA GLY A 311 -15.24 23.88 2.48
C GLY A 311 -14.03 22.95 2.61
N THR A 312 -14.12 21.71 2.11
CA THR A 312 -12.99 20.78 1.99
C THR A 312 -12.55 20.70 0.55
N LEU A 313 -11.28 20.99 0.28
CA LEU A 313 -10.68 20.82 -1.05
C LEU A 313 -10.13 19.39 -1.18
N HIS A 314 -10.62 18.63 -2.14
CA HIS A 314 -10.10 17.32 -2.50
C HIS A 314 -9.20 17.44 -3.72
N ARG A 315 -8.03 16.83 -3.68
CA ARG A 315 -7.05 16.86 -4.76
C ARG A 315 -6.45 15.47 -5.00
N VAL A 316 -6.28 15.11 -6.27
CA VAL A 316 -5.41 14.03 -6.69
C VAL A 316 -3.98 14.55 -6.66
N ALA A 317 -3.17 14.03 -5.74
CA ALA A 317 -1.76 14.36 -5.59
C ALA A 317 -0.89 13.37 -6.36
N ARG A 318 0.13 13.89 -7.04
CA ARG A 318 1.22 13.13 -7.65
C ARG A 318 2.27 12.81 -6.59
N ALA A 319 2.31 11.55 -6.17
CA ALA A 319 3.21 11.03 -5.14
C ALA A 319 4.39 10.28 -5.77
N ARG A 320 5.53 10.35 -5.10
CA ARG A 320 6.76 9.65 -5.45
C ARG A 320 7.24 8.87 -4.25
N ARG A 321 7.96 7.79 -4.50
CA ARG A 321 8.48 6.91 -3.44
C ARG A 321 9.96 6.66 -3.66
N LEU A 322 10.73 6.84 -2.60
CA LEU A 322 12.16 6.67 -2.59
C LEU A 322 12.55 5.43 -1.80
N VAL A 323 13.27 4.51 -2.42
CA VAL A 323 13.90 3.37 -1.73
C VAL A 323 15.38 3.68 -1.55
N ARG A 324 15.89 3.59 -0.32
CA ARG A 324 17.33 3.68 -0.08
C ARG A 324 18.00 2.35 -0.41
N TRP A 325 19.25 2.42 -0.84
CA TRP A 325 19.99 1.28 -1.34
C TRP A 325 21.42 1.26 -0.77
N GLY A 326 21.80 0.09 -0.26
CA GLY A 326 23.11 -0.19 0.31
C GLY A 326 23.83 -1.31 -0.43
N PRO A 327 25.00 -1.73 0.09
CA PRO A 327 25.80 -2.79 -0.54
C PRO A 327 25.07 -4.13 -0.70
N ASP A 328 24.12 -4.43 0.20
CA ASP A 328 23.32 -5.65 0.20
C ASP A 328 21.90 -5.45 -0.36
N GLY A 329 21.66 -4.38 -1.10
CA GLY A 329 20.37 -4.15 -1.77
C GLY A 329 19.50 -3.08 -1.11
N PRO A 330 18.16 -3.16 -1.28
CA PRO A 330 17.24 -2.15 -0.79
C PRO A 330 17.17 -2.16 0.75
N GLU A 331 16.99 -0.98 1.34
CA GLU A 331 16.88 -0.77 2.79
C GLU A 331 15.63 -1.51 3.34
N GLY A 332 15.81 -2.25 4.43
CA GLY A 332 14.71 -2.86 5.17
C GLY A 332 14.12 -1.92 6.24
N PRO A 333 13.21 -2.43 7.10
CA PRO A 333 12.71 -1.67 8.23
C PRO A 333 13.83 -1.18 9.16
N ARG A 334 13.65 0.02 9.69
CA ARG A 334 14.52 0.62 10.69
C ARG A 334 14.04 0.23 12.10
N PRO A 335 14.93 0.20 13.11
CA PRO A 335 14.53 0.02 14.51
C PRO A 335 13.43 0.99 14.98
N SER A 336 13.42 2.22 14.47
CA SER A 336 12.37 3.22 14.77
C SER A 336 11.03 2.98 14.07
N ASP A 337 10.95 2.07 13.10
CA ASP A 337 9.70 1.79 12.39
C ASP A 337 8.79 0.93 13.28
N VAL A 338 7.58 1.42 13.53
CA VAL A 338 6.67 0.84 14.52
C VAL A 338 5.70 -0.14 13.84
N ASP A 339 5.63 -1.35 14.36
CA ASP A 339 4.57 -2.31 14.02
C ASP A 339 3.26 -1.93 14.73
N VAL A 340 2.16 -1.81 13.99
CA VAL A 340 0.84 -1.50 14.57
C VAL A 340 0.10 -2.74 15.07
N GLN A 341 0.59 -3.93 14.71
CA GLN A 341 0.03 -5.22 15.09
C GLN A 341 1.15 -6.23 15.32
N GLU A 342 0.89 -7.24 16.14
CA GLU A 342 1.80 -8.37 16.33
C GLU A 342 1.64 -9.40 15.20
N PRO A 343 2.67 -10.23 14.94
CA PRO A 343 2.53 -11.40 14.08
C PRO A 343 1.33 -12.26 14.48
N CYS A 344 0.52 -12.64 13.50
CA CYS A 344 -0.62 -13.52 13.70
C CYS A 344 -0.90 -14.36 12.45
N GLN A 345 -1.74 -15.36 12.61
CA GLN A 345 -2.25 -16.16 11.50
C GLN A 345 -3.35 -15.39 10.76
N ILE A 346 -3.12 -15.07 9.49
CA ILE A 346 -4.11 -14.37 8.62
C ILE A 346 -4.75 -15.29 7.58
N ARG A 347 -4.26 -16.52 7.44
CA ARG A 347 -4.75 -17.53 6.50
C ARG A 347 -5.06 -18.84 7.23
N PRO A 348 -6.07 -19.62 6.77
CA PRO A 348 -6.30 -20.96 7.29
C PRO A 348 -5.06 -21.84 7.14
N ARG A 349 -4.95 -22.86 7.98
CA ARG A 349 -3.81 -23.77 7.94
C ARG A 349 -3.84 -24.61 6.67
N LEU A 350 -2.70 -24.77 6.02
CA LEU A 350 -2.51 -25.59 4.82
C LEU A 350 -1.51 -26.72 5.15
N ASP A 351 -1.77 -27.94 4.70
CA ASP A 351 -0.83 -29.05 4.83
C ASP A 351 -0.01 -29.33 3.56
N GLU A 352 0.94 -30.26 3.64
CA GLU A 352 1.84 -30.60 2.53
C GLU A 352 1.12 -31.23 1.32
N ASP A 353 -0.08 -31.77 1.53
CA ASP A 353 -0.90 -32.39 0.49
C ASP A 353 -1.86 -31.37 -0.16
N GLY A 354 -1.83 -30.10 0.28
CA GLY A 354 -2.64 -29.01 -0.26
C GLY A 354 -4.04 -28.91 0.36
N VAL A 355 -4.30 -29.60 1.47
CA VAL A 355 -5.59 -29.57 2.15
C VAL A 355 -5.63 -28.39 3.11
N ILE A 356 -6.71 -27.59 3.02
CA ILE A 356 -7.00 -26.50 3.94
C ILE A 356 -7.72 -27.04 5.17
N HIS A 357 -7.21 -26.69 6.36
CA HIS A 357 -7.81 -26.97 7.65
C HIS A 357 -8.40 -25.67 8.21
N HIS A 358 -9.72 -25.62 8.31
CA HIS A 358 -10.43 -24.50 8.92
C HIS A 358 -10.54 -24.77 10.43
N GLU A 359 -9.73 -24.10 11.25
CA GLU A 359 -9.76 -24.26 12.72
C GLU A 359 -10.99 -23.55 13.39
N TRP A 360 -12.12 -23.44 12.67
CA TRP A 360 -13.36 -22.76 13.14
C TRP A 360 -14.57 -23.71 13.28
N GLU A 361 -14.41 -25.00 12.99
CA GLU A 361 -15.39 -26.05 13.23
C GLU A 361 -14.63 -27.14 13.98
N ASP A 362 -14.69 -27.18 15.31
CA ASP A 362 -14.34 -28.35 16.17
C ASP A 362 -14.40 -28.05 17.69
N GLU A 363 -15.01 -26.94 18.16
CA GLU A 363 -15.18 -26.71 19.62
C GLU A 363 -16.61 -26.94 20.16
N ASP A 364 -17.62 -27.26 19.34
CA ASP A 364 -19.02 -27.28 19.81
C ASP A 364 -19.79 -28.63 19.67
N GLU A 365 -19.17 -29.76 19.29
CA GLU A 365 -19.91 -31.03 19.14
C GLU A 365 -19.57 -32.19 20.12
N ASP A 366 -18.61 -32.03 21.03
CA ASP A 366 -18.18 -33.15 21.90
C ASP A 366 -18.52 -33.03 23.41
N GLU A 367 -19.40 -32.11 23.83
CA GLU A 367 -19.84 -32.00 25.25
C GLU A 367 -21.28 -32.46 25.54
N ASN A 368 -21.96 -33.16 24.62
CA ASN A 368 -23.33 -33.66 24.88
C ASN A 368 -23.57 -35.15 24.58
N GLU A 369 -22.64 -36.02 24.98
CA GLU A 369 -22.96 -37.44 25.19
C GLU A 369 -22.21 -37.99 26.43
N GLY A 370 -22.86 -37.97 27.60
CA GLY A 370 -22.37 -38.81 28.70
C GLY A 370 -22.75 -38.42 30.13
N ALA A 371 -24.03 -38.22 30.45
CA ALA A 371 -24.49 -38.35 31.83
C ALA A 371 -26.00 -38.64 31.91
N GLY A 372 -26.40 -39.83 31.47
CA GLY A 372 -27.74 -40.37 31.68
C GLY A 372 -27.67 -41.77 32.29
N ALA A 373 -28.38 -41.94 33.41
CA ALA A 373 -28.61 -43.19 34.19
C ALA A 373 -27.44 -43.59 35.12
N ASP A 374 -27.63 -43.99 36.38
CA ASP A 374 -28.84 -44.38 37.13
C ASP A 374 -28.54 -44.35 38.65
N GLU A 375 -29.62 -44.51 39.42
CA GLU A 375 -29.76 -44.97 40.83
C GLU A 375 -30.24 -43.93 41.86
N GLY A 376 -31.52 -44.07 42.21
CA GLY A 376 -32.22 -43.33 43.25
C GLY A 376 -32.06 -43.90 44.66
N VAL A 377 -32.65 -43.21 45.63
CA VAL A 377 -33.49 -43.75 46.72
C VAL A 377 -34.15 -42.58 47.49
N GLU A 378 -35.46 -42.74 47.61
CA GLU A 378 -36.54 -42.15 48.41
C GLU A 378 -36.30 -41.20 49.62
N ALA A 379 -37.16 -40.16 49.63
CA ALA A 379 -38.06 -39.67 50.68
C ALA A 379 -37.54 -39.00 51.99
N ASP A 380 -37.94 -37.74 52.22
CA ASP A 380 -38.95 -37.37 53.23
C ASP A 380 -39.32 -35.86 53.19
N GLY A 381 -40.63 -35.55 53.24
CA GLY A 381 -41.19 -34.65 54.25
C GLY A 381 -41.17 -33.11 54.12
N SER A 382 -42.36 -32.57 53.85
CA SER A 382 -42.95 -31.35 54.45
C SER A 382 -42.78 -29.96 53.77
N GLN A 383 -43.80 -29.60 52.99
CA GLN A 383 -44.82 -28.57 53.28
C GLN A 383 -44.44 -27.34 54.16
N ALA A 384 -44.49 -26.13 53.58
CA ALA A 384 -45.18 -24.93 54.14
C ALA A 384 -45.01 -23.66 53.27
N ASP A 385 -46.01 -23.39 52.42
CA ASP A 385 -46.87 -22.18 52.44
C ASP A 385 -46.38 -20.92 53.20
N ARG A 386 -46.20 -19.76 52.52
CA ARG A 386 -47.10 -18.57 52.61
C ARG A 386 -46.51 -17.21 52.16
N VAL A 387 -47.34 -16.56 51.33
CA VAL A 387 -47.62 -15.12 51.12
C VAL A 387 -46.62 -14.29 50.31
#